data_AF-A0A0G0MJ88-F1
#
_entry.id   AF-A0A0G0MJ88-F1
#
_cell.length_a   1.000
_cell.length_b   1.000
_cell.length_c   1.000
_cell.angle_alpha   90.00
_cell.angle_beta   90.00
_cell.angle_gamma   90.00
#
_symmetry.space_group_name_H-M   'P 1'
#
loop_
_entity.id
_entity.type
_entity.pdbx_description
1 polymer ?
#
loop_
_entity_poly.entity_id
_entity_poly.type
_entity_poly.pdbx_seq_one_letter_code
_entity_poly.pdbx_strand_id
1 'polypeptide(L)'
;MGKNGKKFTLYKFRTMIVGSEKEQKQYKHLNEADGPAFKIRRDPRYTPIGRFLSHTGLDELPQLVNILKGDMALFGPRPLPISEAKQLLPWQKIRHNIKPGILSPWVLEGYHKKRFDDWMRSDVAYIKNKSIVYDLKLFVRSIVFMIRLFMVELLFQ
;
A
#
# COMPACT_ATOMS: atom_id res chain seq x y z
N MET A 1 -10.34 -3.70 -1.22
CA MET A 1 -11.53 -3.73 -0.33
C MET A 1 -11.51 -2.46 0.50
N GLY A 2 -12.65 -1.78 0.62
CA GLY A 2 -12.80 -0.48 1.28
C GLY A 2 -13.47 -0.58 2.66
N LYS A 3 -14.00 0.57 3.12
CA LYS A 3 -14.71 0.68 4.40
C LYS A 3 -15.91 -0.27 4.44
N ASN A 4 -16.14 -0.88 5.60
CA ASN A 4 -17.18 -1.87 5.87
C ASN A 4 -17.15 -3.06 4.91
N GLY A 5 -15.97 -3.41 4.37
CA GLY A 5 -15.82 -4.48 3.39
C GLY A 5 -16.34 -4.16 2.00
N LYS A 6 -16.79 -2.92 1.73
CA LYS A 6 -17.33 -2.51 0.42
C LYS A 6 -16.26 -2.65 -0.67
N LYS A 7 -16.63 -3.23 -1.81
CA LYS A 7 -15.77 -3.27 -2.99
C LYS A 7 -15.77 -1.90 -3.67
N PHE A 8 -14.61 -1.46 -4.15
CA PHE A 8 -14.46 -0.24 -4.93
C PHE A 8 -13.37 -0.44 -5.98
N THR A 9 -13.40 0.36 -7.04
CA THR A 9 -12.39 0.36 -8.10
C THR A 9 -11.22 1.22 -7.67
N LEU A 10 -10.02 0.64 -7.54
CA LEU A 10 -8.79 1.38 -7.23
C LEU A 10 -8.13 1.82 -8.54
N TYR A 11 -7.97 3.14 -8.75
CA TYR A 11 -7.32 3.66 -9.94
C TYR A 11 -5.80 3.69 -9.75
N LYS A 12 -5.04 3.20 -10.72
CA LYS A 12 -3.58 3.32 -10.78
C LYS A 12 -3.08 3.24 -12.22
N PHE A 13 -1.89 3.75 -12.49
CA PHE A 13 -1.25 3.49 -13.79
C PHE A 13 -0.87 2.02 -13.90
N ARG A 14 -1.00 1.47 -15.12
CA ARG A 14 -0.54 0.11 -15.41
C ARG A 14 0.99 0.10 -15.41
N THR A 15 1.56 -0.72 -14.55
CA THR A 15 3.02 -0.89 -14.43
C THR A 15 3.50 -2.24 -14.95
N MET A 16 2.62 -3.25 -14.95
CA MET A 16 2.95 -4.62 -15.37
C MET A 16 2.61 -4.87 -16.84
N ILE A 17 3.37 -5.78 -17.47
CA ILE A 17 3.15 -6.29 -18.82
C ILE A 17 1.72 -6.85 -18.93
N VAL A 18 1.06 -6.60 -20.07
CA VAL A 18 -0.32 -7.05 -20.31
C VAL A 18 -0.40 -8.57 -20.21
N GLY A 19 -1.33 -9.08 -19.37
CA GLY A 19 -1.55 -10.52 -19.18
C GLY A 19 -0.69 -11.18 -18.12
N SER A 20 0.34 -10.49 -17.58
CA SER A 20 1.26 -11.06 -16.57
C SER A 20 0.60 -11.32 -15.20
N GLU A 21 -0.64 -10.86 -15.00
CA GLU A 21 -1.44 -11.23 -13.83
C GLU A 21 -1.70 -12.75 -13.78
N LYS A 22 -1.84 -13.41 -14.95
CA LYS A 22 -2.05 -14.86 -15.06
C LYS A 22 -0.81 -15.66 -14.60
N GLU A 23 0.37 -15.05 -14.72
CA GLU A 23 1.66 -15.65 -14.39
C GLU A 23 1.99 -15.52 -12.90
N GLN A 24 1.21 -14.77 -12.10
CA GLN A 24 1.48 -14.57 -10.67
C GLN A 24 1.71 -15.90 -9.92
N LYS A 25 0.99 -16.96 -10.30
CA LYS A 25 1.16 -18.29 -9.70
C LYS A 25 2.55 -18.89 -9.96
N GLN A 26 3.13 -18.63 -11.14
CA GLN A 26 4.46 -19.11 -11.53
C GLN A 26 5.54 -18.44 -10.68
N TYR A 27 5.35 -17.16 -10.33
CA TYR A 27 6.29 -16.38 -9.52
C TYR A 27 6.08 -16.52 -8.01
N LYS A 28 5.23 -17.43 -7.52
CA LYS A 28 5.00 -17.64 -6.08
C LYS A 28 6.29 -17.95 -5.30
N HIS A 29 7.22 -18.66 -5.93
CA HIS A 29 8.52 -19.00 -5.33
C HIS A 29 9.42 -17.77 -5.10
N LEU A 30 9.11 -16.63 -5.73
CA LEU A 30 9.82 -15.36 -5.55
C LEU A 30 9.13 -14.43 -4.54
N ASN A 31 8.01 -14.83 -3.94
CA ASN A 31 7.28 -13.98 -3.00
C ASN A 31 8.13 -13.76 -1.74
N GLU A 32 8.43 -12.49 -1.44
CA GLU A 32 9.19 -12.06 -0.27
C GLU A 32 8.28 -11.70 0.92
N ALA A 33 6.96 -11.66 0.71
CA ALA A 33 5.98 -11.38 1.76
C ALA A 33 5.43 -12.67 2.38
N ASP A 34 5.13 -12.62 3.67
CA ASP A 34 4.39 -13.66 4.39
C ASP A 34 2.88 -13.38 4.41
N GLY A 35 2.12 -14.35 4.90
CA GLY A 35 0.66 -14.24 4.98
C GLY A 35 0.00 -14.11 3.60
N PRO A 36 -1.09 -13.35 3.48
CA PRO A 36 -1.85 -13.25 2.24
C PRO A 36 -1.24 -12.27 1.22
N ALA A 37 -0.23 -11.49 1.60
CA ALA A 37 0.36 -10.47 0.75
C ALA A 37 1.28 -11.07 -0.32
N PHE A 38 1.34 -10.41 -1.49
CA PHE A 38 2.25 -10.80 -2.56
C PHE A 38 3.18 -9.64 -2.94
N LYS A 39 4.49 -9.83 -2.78
CA LYS A 39 5.50 -8.82 -3.08
C LYS A 39 6.79 -9.47 -3.58
N ILE A 40 7.30 -8.99 -4.70
CA ILE A 40 8.61 -9.35 -5.25
C ILE A 40 9.39 -8.05 -5.42
N ARG A 41 10.59 -7.93 -4.83
CA ARG A 41 11.36 -6.67 -4.92
C ARG A 41 11.77 -6.34 -6.35
N ARG A 42 12.17 -7.36 -7.12
CA ARG A 42 12.53 -7.24 -8.54
C ARG A 42 11.55 -8.05 -9.38
N ASP A 43 10.28 -7.66 -9.33
CA ASP A 43 9.22 -8.39 -10.04
C ASP A 43 9.47 -8.37 -11.57
N PRO A 44 9.63 -9.54 -12.22
CA PRO A 44 9.87 -9.63 -13.66
C PRO A 44 8.67 -9.18 -14.49
N ARG A 45 7.49 -9.07 -13.88
CA ARG A 45 6.26 -8.68 -14.56
C ARG A 45 6.17 -7.18 -14.85
N TYR A 46 7.04 -6.36 -14.26
CA TYR A 46 7.07 -4.92 -14.55
C TYR A 46 7.65 -4.63 -15.93
N THR A 47 7.04 -3.68 -16.64
CA THR A 47 7.69 -3.02 -17.78
C THR A 47 8.83 -2.12 -17.27
N PRO A 48 9.82 -1.73 -18.11
CA PRO A 48 10.88 -0.81 -17.68
C PRO A 48 10.35 0.50 -17.08
N ILE A 49 9.40 1.15 -17.77
CA ILE A 49 8.74 2.38 -17.28
C ILE A 49 7.88 2.07 -16.05
N GLY A 50 7.14 0.96 -16.07
CA GLY A 50 6.30 0.57 -14.95
C GLY A 50 7.08 0.29 -13.66
N ARG A 51 8.32 -0.22 -13.78
CA ARG A 51 9.24 -0.38 -12.66
C ARG A 51 9.59 0.98 -12.05
N PHE A 52 9.92 1.97 -12.89
CA PHE A 52 10.18 3.34 -12.43
C PHE A 52 8.95 3.95 -11.74
N LEU A 53 7.77 3.86 -12.36
CA LEU A 53 6.52 4.38 -11.78
C LEU A 53 6.18 3.72 -10.44
N SER A 54 6.36 2.40 -10.33
CA SER A 54 6.11 1.67 -9.08
C SER A 54 7.16 1.95 -8.01
N HIS A 55 8.41 2.23 -8.39
CA HIS A 55 9.49 2.54 -7.45
C HIS A 55 9.31 3.91 -6.82
N THR A 56 8.94 4.89 -7.63
CA THR A 56 8.68 6.28 -7.23
C THR A 56 7.30 6.47 -6.60
N GLY A 57 6.40 5.49 -6.71
CA GLY A 57 5.00 5.58 -6.27
C GLY A 57 4.11 6.44 -7.17
N LEU A 58 4.63 6.92 -8.30
CA LEU A 58 3.88 7.71 -9.27
C LEU A 58 2.72 6.92 -9.90
N ASP A 59 2.79 5.59 -9.92
CA ASP A 59 1.69 4.75 -10.40
C ASP A 59 0.42 4.89 -9.56
N GLU A 60 0.52 5.37 -8.32
CA GLU A 60 -0.59 5.53 -7.40
C GLU A 60 -1.28 6.92 -7.50
N LEU A 61 -0.76 7.88 -8.28
CA LEU A 61 -1.37 9.21 -8.44
C LEU A 61 -2.85 9.19 -8.86
N PRO A 62 -3.31 8.28 -9.76
CA PRO A 62 -4.74 8.20 -10.10
C PRO A 62 -5.66 7.89 -8.89
N GLN A 63 -5.14 7.38 -7.77
CA GLN A 63 -5.91 7.15 -6.55
C GLN A 63 -6.44 8.45 -5.94
N LEU A 64 -5.91 9.62 -6.31
CA LEU A 64 -6.49 10.91 -5.91
C LEU A 64 -7.95 11.03 -6.36
N VAL A 65 -8.32 10.44 -7.51
CA VAL A 65 -9.72 10.33 -7.96
C VAL A 65 -10.56 9.52 -6.98
N ASN A 66 -10.01 8.45 -6.38
CA ASN A 66 -10.71 7.69 -5.35
C ASN A 66 -10.96 8.48 -4.07
N ILE A 67 -10.05 9.38 -3.70
CA ILE A 67 -10.23 10.28 -2.56
C ILE A 67 -11.36 11.26 -2.85
N LEU A 68 -11.35 11.90 -4.03
CA LEU A 68 -12.40 12.84 -4.45
C LEU A 68 -13.78 12.17 -4.53
N LYS A 69 -13.85 10.91 -4.97
CA LYS A 69 -15.10 10.12 -4.99
C LYS A 69 -15.53 9.64 -3.61
N GLY A 70 -14.68 9.79 -2.59
CA GLY A 70 -14.96 9.38 -1.22
C GLY A 70 -14.75 7.89 -0.94
N ASP A 71 -14.18 7.12 -1.86
CA ASP A 71 -13.83 5.69 -1.66
C ASP A 71 -12.61 5.53 -0.73
N MET A 72 -11.70 6.50 -0.77
CA MET A 72 -10.45 6.54 -0.01
C MET A 72 -10.33 7.81 0.83
N ALA A 73 -9.32 7.83 1.70
CA ALA A 73 -8.86 9.02 2.42
C ALA A 73 -7.37 9.25 2.14
N LEU A 74 -6.83 10.39 2.58
CA LEU A 74 -5.39 10.64 2.50
C LEU A 74 -4.61 9.66 3.40
N PHE A 75 -5.03 9.53 4.65
CA PHE A 75 -4.42 8.62 5.63
C PHE A 75 -5.32 7.44 5.96
N GLY A 76 -4.75 6.24 5.95
CA GLY A 76 -5.48 5.03 6.28
C GLY A 76 -4.75 3.75 5.90
N PRO A 77 -5.24 2.59 6.37
CA PRO A 77 -4.74 1.30 5.95
C PRO A 77 -4.77 1.17 4.42
N ARG A 78 -3.73 0.62 3.80
CA ARG A 78 -3.71 0.40 2.35
C ARG A 78 -4.90 -0.44 1.94
N PRO A 79 -5.54 -0.16 0.80
CA PRO A 79 -6.56 -1.05 0.27
C PRO A 79 -5.93 -2.39 -0.14
N LEU A 80 -6.40 -3.48 0.46
CA LEU A 80 -6.00 -4.83 0.04
C LEU A 80 -6.76 -5.28 -1.21
N PRO A 81 -6.12 -6.04 -2.13
CA PRO A 81 -6.82 -6.82 -3.13
C PRO A 81 -7.87 -7.73 -2.50
N ILE A 82 -8.94 -8.06 -3.23
CA ILE A 82 -10.05 -8.86 -2.69
C ILE A 82 -9.56 -10.25 -2.25
N SER A 83 -8.64 -10.85 -3.01
CA SER A 83 -8.03 -12.15 -2.69
C SER A 83 -7.31 -12.13 -1.34
N GLU A 84 -6.55 -11.07 -1.05
CA GLU A 84 -5.82 -10.91 0.21
C GLU A 84 -6.77 -10.57 1.36
N ALA A 85 -7.71 -9.65 1.14
CA ALA A 85 -8.68 -9.21 2.15
C ALA A 85 -9.57 -10.36 2.66
N LYS A 86 -9.90 -11.34 1.81
CA LYS A 86 -10.67 -12.52 2.19
C LYS A 86 -9.93 -13.46 3.15
N GLN A 87 -8.61 -13.41 3.17
CA GLN A 87 -7.75 -14.27 4.00
C GLN A 87 -7.42 -13.64 5.35
N LEU A 88 -7.95 -12.45 5.66
CA LEU A 88 -7.73 -11.78 6.94
C LEU A 88 -8.34 -12.54 8.11
N LEU A 89 -7.57 -12.63 9.20
CA LEU A 89 -8.05 -13.11 10.49
C LEU A 89 -9.08 -12.13 11.09
N PRO A 90 -9.98 -12.60 11.97
CA PRO A 90 -11.03 -11.75 12.55
C PRO A 90 -10.53 -10.44 13.15
N TRP A 91 -9.42 -10.48 13.90
CA TRP A 91 -8.83 -9.29 14.53
C TRP A 91 -8.25 -8.28 13.51
N GLN A 92 -7.84 -8.76 12.33
CA GLN A 92 -7.27 -7.92 11.26
C GLN A 92 -8.36 -7.17 10.48
N LYS A 93 -9.59 -7.70 10.47
CA LYS A 93 -10.73 -7.11 9.75
C LYS A 93 -11.18 -5.75 10.30
N ILE A 94 -10.76 -5.40 11.53
CA ILE A 94 -10.98 -4.06 12.12
C ILE A 94 -10.47 -2.94 11.21
N ARG A 95 -9.48 -3.24 10.35
CA ARG A 95 -8.97 -2.32 9.33
C ARG A 95 -10.06 -1.72 8.43
N HIS A 96 -11.14 -2.46 8.22
CA HIS A 96 -12.25 -2.06 7.36
C HIS A 96 -13.21 -1.08 8.04
N ASN A 97 -13.05 -0.75 9.32
CA ASN A 97 -13.94 0.20 10.01
C ASN A 97 -13.76 1.65 9.53
N ILE A 98 -12.66 1.93 8.84
CA ILE A 98 -12.36 3.26 8.27
C ILE A 98 -12.10 3.17 6.77
N LYS A 99 -12.05 4.33 6.11
CA LYS A 99 -11.66 4.38 4.69
C LYS A 99 -10.19 3.96 4.56
N PRO A 100 -9.85 3.19 3.51
CA PRO A 100 -8.46 2.96 3.17
C PRO A 100 -7.76 4.27 2.79
N GLY A 101 -6.45 4.31 2.99
CA GLY A 101 -5.61 5.48 2.71
C GLY A 101 -4.67 5.28 1.54
N ILE A 102 -4.32 6.37 0.85
CA ILE A 102 -3.18 6.39 -0.07
C ILE A 102 -1.86 6.36 0.72
N LEU A 103 -1.79 7.12 1.83
CA LEU A 103 -0.68 7.07 2.78
C LEU A 103 -0.99 6.12 3.93
N SER A 104 -0.27 5.01 3.98
CA SER A 104 -0.40 4.01 5.05
C SER A 104 0.58 4.25 6.19
N PRO A 105 0.11 4.18 7.47
CA PRO A 105 0.95 4.36 8.66
C PRO A 105 2.17 3.44 8.67
N TRP A 106 2.01 2.18 8.27
CA TRP A 106 3.08 1.19 8.29
C TRP A 106 4.30 1.59 7.44
N VAL A 107 4.10 2.38 6.37
CA VAL A 107 5.17 2.76 5.42
C VAL A 107 6.15 3.66 6.14
N LEU A 108 5.63 4.62 6.92
CA LEU A 108 6.42 5.58 7.67
C LEU A 108 7.16 4.97 8.85
N GLU A 109 6.67 3.83 9.35
CA GLU A 109 7.30 3.13 10.45
C GLU A 109 8.50 2.27 9.99
N GLY A 110 8.78 2.20 8.67
CA GLY A 110 9.93 1.46 8.11
C GLY A 110 9.73 -0.05 8.02
N TYR A 111 8.48 -0.53 7.98
CA TYR A 111 8.13 -1.95 8.12
C TYR A 111 8.30 -2.76 6.82
N HIS A 112 9.22 -2.39 5.95
CA HIS A 112 9.44 -3.11 4.68
C HIS A 112 9.99 -4.53 4.83
N LYS A 113 10.43 -4.91 6.04
CA LYS A 113 10.99 -6.23 6.41
C LYS A 113 10.17 -7.00 7.47
N LYS A 114 8.98 -6.53 7.83
CA LYS A 114 8.20 -7.11 8.94
C LYS A 114 7.12 -8.06 8.45
N ARG A 115 6.68 -8.94 9.35
CA ARG A 115 5.63 -9.93 9.11
C ARG A 115 4.30 -9.26 8.83
N PHE A 116 3.43 -9.93 8.10
CA PHE A 116 2.09 -9.45 7.77
C PHE A 116 1.30 -9.04 9.02
N ASP A 117 1.44 -9.78 10.12
CA ASP A 117 0.81 -9.45 11.40
C ASP A 117 1.30 -8.13 12.00
N ASP A 118 2.58 -7.77 11.82
CA ASP A 118 3.12 -6.50 12.31
C ASP A 118 2.57 -5.34 11.50
N TRP A 119 2.43 -5.52 10.19
CA TRP A 119 1.69 -4.61 9.36
C TRP A 119 0.24 -4.48 9.87
N MET A 120 -0.50 -5.57 10.09
CA MET A 120 -1.87 -5.47 10.60
C MET A 120 -1.94 -4.75 11.96
N ARG A 121 -0.99 -4.99 12.87
CA ARG A 121 -0.90 -4.26 14.15
C ARG A 121 -0.70 -2.76 13.96
N SER A 122 0.10 -2.34 12.99
CA SER A 122 0.27 -0.92 12.63
C SER A 122 -1.06 -0.31 12.14
N ASP A 123 -1.80 -1.03 11.29
CA ASP A 123 -3.13 -0.61 10.85
C ASP A 123 -4.12 -0.48 12.03
N VAL A 124 -4.13 -1.43 12.96
CA VAL A 124 -4.96 -1.38 14.18
C VAL A 124 -4.55 -0.22 15.09
N ALA A 125 -3.25 -0.02 15.30
CA ALA A 125 -2.73 1.05 16.14
C ALA A 125 -3.12 2.42 15.60
N TYR A 126 -3.05 2.62 14.28
CA TYR A 126 -3.52 3.84 13.64
C TYR A 126 -5.02 4.06 13.86
N ILE A 127 -5.84 3.03 13.68
CA ILE A 127 -7.30 3.14 13.86
C ILE A 127 -7.66 3.54 15.28
N LYS A 128 -6.98 2.98 16.28
CA LYS A 128 -7.20 3.29 17.69
C LYS A 128 -6.79 4.73 18.06
N ASN A 129 -5.75 5.26 17.43
CA ASN A 129 -5.19 6.58 17.76
C ASN A 129 -5.58 7.68 16.76
N LYS A 130 -6.49 7.37 15.83
CA LYS A 130 -6.83 8.27 14.72
C LYS A 130 -7.39 9.58 15.28
N SER A 131 -6.71 10.67 14.96
CA SER A 131 -7.10 12.04 15.28
C SER A 131 -6.53 12.99 14.22
N ILE A 132 -7.06 14.20 14.14
CA ILE A 132 -6.56 15.24 13.22
C ILE A 132 -5.07 15.52 13.50
N VAL A 133 -4.70 15.58 14.78
CA VAL A 133 -3.31 15.80 15.21
C VAL A 133 -2.41 14.63 14.76
N TYR A 134 -2.89 13.39 14.88
CA TYR A 134 -2.14 12.23 14.42
C TYR A 134 -1.97 12.21 12.90
N ASP A 135 -3.02 12.51 12.14
CA ASP A 135 -2.96 12.61 10.67
C ASP A 135 -1.98 13.71 10.23
N LEU A 136 -1.98 14.88 10.89
CA LEU A 136 -1.00 15.95 10.63
C LEU A 136 0.44 15.51 10.93
N LYS A 137 0.65 14.78 12.03
CA LYS A 137 1.97 14.22 12.37
C LYS A 137 2.42 13.20 11.32
N LEU A 138 1.52 12.36 10.81
CA LEU A 138 1.82 11.44 9.72
C LEU A 138 2.16 12.21 8.43
N PHE A 139 1.43 13.26 8.11
CA PHE A 139 1.69 14.10 6.94
C PHE A 139 3.12 14.66 6.93
N VAL A 140 3.54 15.29 8.03
CA VAL A 140 4.90 15.82 8.16
C VAL A 140 5.94 14.70 8.03
N ARG A 141 5.70 13.55 8.68
CA ARG A 141 6.58 12.38 8.56
C ARG A 141 6.66 11.84 7.12
N SER A 142 5.55 11.82 6.39
CA SER A 142 5.50 11.43 4.97
C SER A 142 6.33 12.36 4.11
N ILE A 143 6.21 13.69 4.29
CA ILE A 143 7.02 14.66 3.54
C ILE A 143 8.51 14.46 3.82
N VAL A 144 8.90 14.37 5.10
CA VAL A 144 10.30 14.17 5.48
C VAL A 144 10.84 12.85 4.91
N PHE A 145 10.04 11.79 4.94
CA PHE A 145 10.39 10.49 4.36
C PHE A 145 10.61 10.59 2.84
N MET A 146 9.70 11.24 2.11
CA MET A 146 9.82 11.42 0.65
C MET A 146 11.05 12.26 0.28
N ILE A 147 11.31 13.36 1.01
CA ILE A 147 12.51 14.19 0.78
C ILE A 147 13.77 13.36 1.02
N ARG A 148 13.83 12.58 2.10
CA ARG A 148 14.98 11.73 2.40
C ARG A 148 15.18 10.66 1.32
N LEU A 149 14.11 10.03 0.84
CA LEU A 149 14.16 9.03 -0.21
C LEU A 149 14.72 9.65 -1.51
N PHE A 150 14.19 10.80 -1.91
CA PHE A 150 14.64 11.54 -3.09
C PHE A 150 16.12 11.95 -3.00
N MET A 151 16.55 12.45 -1.85
CA MET A 151 17.96 12.82 -1.62
C MET A 151 18.89 11.62 -1.68
N VAL A 152 18.48 10.46 -1.15
CA VAL A 152 19.26 9.21 -1.25
C VAL A 152 19.33 8.74 -2.71
N GLU A 153 18.22 8.78 -3.46
CA GLU A 153 18.25 8.40 -4.88
C GLU A 153 19.15 9.33 -5.71
N LEU A 154 19.21 10.63 -5.39
CA LEU A 154 20.10 11.60 -6.05
C LEU A 154 21.58 11.43 -5.68
N LEU A 155 21.90 11.04 -4.44
CA LEU A 155 23.28 10.91 -3.95
C LEU A 155 23.94 9.57 -4.31
N PHE A 156 23.17 8.57 -4.74
CA PHE A 156 23.64 7.23 -5.09
C PHE A 156 23.36 6.84 -6.55
N GLN A 157 23.06 7.83 -7.40
CA GLN A 157 23.25 7.76 -8.87
C GLN A 157 24.66 8.20 -9.22
#